data_AF-A0A7X4IX37-F1
#
_entry.id   AF-A0A7X4IX37-F1
#
_cell.length_a   1.000
_cell.length_b   1.000
_cell.length_c   1.000
_cell.angle_alpha   90.00
_cell.angle_beta   90.00
_cell.angle_gamma   90.00
#
_symmetry.space_group_name_H-M   'P 1'
#
loop_
_entity.id
_entity.type
_entity.pdbx_description
1 polymer ?
#
loop_
_entity_poly.entity_id
_entity_poly.type
_entity_poly.pdbx_seq_one_letter_code
_entity_poly.pdbx_strand_id
1 'polypeptide(L)'
;MDTTLSETQRLLRDSLRDYLANEVPFDRIRDLEREGGSDRALWDYLQGAGFLALPFSEAHGGEGGELTDTAVVLEELTRRACIIPFLETPPPALALVLPAGEALADEVVR
;
A
#
# COMPACT_ATOMS: atom_id res chain seq x y z
N MET A 1 21.31 -6.37 -12.81
CA MET A 1 20.02 -6.28 -12.10
C MET A 1 19.01 -5.80 -13.12
N ASP A 2 17.99 -6.60 -13.40
CA ASP A 2 16.86 -6.20 -14.23
C ASP A 2 15.87 -5.46 -13.33
N THR A 3 15.54 -4.22 -13.68
CA THR A 3 14.62 -3.36 -12.93
C THR A 3 13.28 -3.20 -13.63
N THR A 4 13.00 -4.02 -14.65
CA THR A 4 11.71 -4.01 -15.32
C THR A 4 10.66 -4.67 -14.44
N LEU A 5 9.44 -4.11 -14.45
CA LEU A 5 8.32 -4.67 -13.71
C LEU A 5 7.93 -6.04 -14.30
N SER A 6 7.51 -6.95 -13.44
CA SER A 6 6.81 -8.17 -13.88
C SER A 6 5.46 -7.83 -14.53
N GLU A 7 4.83 -8.80 -15.19
CA GLU A 7 3.48 -8.61 -15.73
C GLU A 7 2.46 -8.34 -14.63
N THR A 8 2.53 -9.09 -13.52
CA THR A 8 1.70 -8.89 -12.33
C THR A 8 1.88 -7.49 -11.76
N GLN A 9 3.13 -7.01 -11.64
CA GLN A 9 3.43 -5.66 -11.14
C GLN A 9 2.91 -4.56 -12.08
N ARG A 10 2.98 -4.77 -13.40
CA ARG A 10 2.37 -3.84 -14.36
C ARG A 10 0.86 -3.77 -14.17
N LEU A 11 0.19 -4.92 -14.04
CA LEU A 11 -1.25 -4.97 -13.83
C LEU A 11 -1.66 -4.32 -12.49
N LEU A 12 -0.91 -4.59 -11.41
CA LEU A 12 -1.08 -3.98 -10.10
C LEU A 12 -0.98 -2.45 -10.18
N ARG A 13 0.10 -1.95 -10.78
CA ARG A 13 0.35 -0.52 -11.00
C ARG A 13 -0.79 0.13 -11.78
N ASP A 14 -1.16 -0.45 -12.92
CA ASP A 14 -2.12 0.16 -13.84
C ASP A 14 -3.52 0.17 -13.21
N SER A 15 -3.91 -0.90 -12.51
CA SER A 15 -5.19 -0.99 -11.81
C SER A 15 -5.30 0.02 -10.66
N LEU A 16 -4.25 0.13 -9.83
CA LEU A 16 -4.23 1.09 -8.72
C LEU A 16 -4.21 2.53 -9.24
N ARG A 17 -3.44 2.80 -10.29
CA ARG A 17 -3.40 4.12 -10.94
C ARG A 17 -4.76 4.55 -11.44
N ASP A 18 -5.47 3.67 -12.15
CA ASP A 18 -6.80 3.97 -12.69
C ASP A 18 -7.81 4.21 -11.56
N TYR A 19 -7.76 3.41 -10.49
CA TYR A 19 -8.56 3.65 -9.29
C TYR A 19 -8.28 5.02 -8.67
N LEU A 20 -7.02 5.36 -8.41
CA LEU A 20 -6.61 6.62 -7.80
C LEU A 20 -6.96 7.85 -8.67
N ALA A 21 -6.90 7.70 -9.99
CA ALA A 21 -7.29 8.73 -10.94
C ALA A 21 -8.79 9.08 -10.81
N ASN A 22 -9.63 8.06 -10.65
CA ASN A 22 -11.08 8.19 -10.58
C ASN A 22 -11.59 8.58 -9.18
N GLU A 23 -11.11 7.90 -8.13
CA GLU A 23 -11.69 7.98 -6.77
C GLU A 23 -10.99 9.01 -5.86
N VAL A 24 -9.75 9.38 -6.20
CA VAL A 24 -8.93 10.27 -5.37
C VAL A 24 -8.50 11.52 -6.15
N PRO A 25 -9.42 12.35 -6.69
CA PRO A 25 -9.08 13.54 -7.44
C PRO A 25 -8.20 14.52 -6.64
N PHE A 26 -7.36 15.31 -7.31
CA PHE A 26 -6.48 16.27 -6.63
C PHE A 26 -7.25 17.32 -5.81
N ASP A 27 -8.51 17.62 -6.15
CA ASP A 27 -9.36 18.50 -5.33
C ASP A 27 -9.63 17.91 -3.94
N ARG A 28 -9.96 16.61 -3.87
CA ARG A 28 -10.14 15.90 -2.60
C ARG A 28 -8.88 15.96 -1.73
N ILE A 29 -7.70 15.83 -2.35
CA ILE A 29 -6.41 15.92 -1.64
C ILE A 29 -6.20 17.32 -1.08
N ARG A 30 -6.47 18.36 -1.89
CA ARG A 30 -6.38 19.75 -1.44
C ARG A 30 -7.33 20.06 -0.29
N ASP A 31 -8.53 19.49 -0.31
CA ASP A 31 -9.51 19.69 0.75
C ASP A 31 -9.05 19.01 2.06
N LEU A 32 -8.59 17.75 1.98
CA LEU A 32 -8.01 17.02 3.11
C LEU A 32 -6.80 17.73 3.73
N GLU A 33 -5.91 18.30 2.90
CA GLU A 33 -4.75 19.07 3.35
C GLU A 33 -5.18 20.30 4.17
N ARG A 34 -6.21 21.04 3.71
CA ARG A 34 -6.72 22.21 4.43
C ARG A 34 -7.42 21.84 5.75
N GLU A 35 -8.09 20.70 5.77
CA GLU A 35 -8.78 20.18 6.95
C GLU A 35 -7.83 19.54 7.96
N GLY A 36 -6.61 19.19 7.55
CA GLY A 36 -5.63 18.48 8.38
C GLY A 36 -6.01 17.03 8.64
N GLY A 37 -6.70 16.39 7.69
CA GLY A 37 -7.27 15.05 7.82
C GLY A 37 -6.47 13.94 7.12
N SER A 38 -7.01 12.72 7.19
CA SER A 38 -6.55 11.58 6.38
C SER A 38 -7.70 11.05 5.52
N ASP A 39 -7.37 10.49 4.37
CA ASP A 39 -8.35 9.93 3.47
C ASP A 39 -8.85 8.56 3.97
N ARG A 40 -9.89 8.59 4.81
CA ARG A 40 -10.44 7.37 5.40
C ARG A 40 -11.00 6.40 4.36
N ALA A 41 -11.65 6.90 3.32
CA ALA A 41 -12.26 6.01 2.32
C ALA A 41 -11.19 5.31 1.47
N LEU A 42 -10.11 6.02 1.12
CA LEU A 42 -8.96 5.39 0.47
C LEU A 42 -8.32 4.34 1.40
N TRP A 43 -8.18 4.66 2.69
CA TRP A 43 -7.64 3.73 3.68
C TRP A 43 -8.45 2.43 3.76
N ASP A 44 -9.77 2.54 3.89
CA ASP A 44 -10.67 1.38 3.98
C ASP A 44 -10.65 0.56 2.68
N TYR A 45 -10.53 1.21 1.51
CA TYR A 45 -10.33 0.51 0.24
C TYR A 45 -9.03 -0.29 0.22
N LEU A 46 -7.90 0.33 0.62
CA LEU A 46 -6.60 -0.35 0.60
C LEU A 46 -6.58 -1.56 1.54
N GLN A 47 -7.25 -1.45 2.69
CA GLN A 47 -7.44 -2.57 3.61
C GLN A 47 -8.30 -3.68 2.98
N GLY A 48 -9.46 -3.34 2.43
CA GLY A 48 -10.39 -4.31 1.86
C GLY A 48 -9.86 -5.00 0.59
N ALA A 49 -8.96 -4.36 -0.15
CA ALA A 49 -8.32 -4.90 -1.33
C ALA A 49 -6.98 -5.61 -1.06
N GLY A 50 -6.60 -5.78 0.21
CA GLY A 50 -5.41 -6.57 0.61
C GLY A 50 -4.07 -5.84 0.45
N PHE A 51 -4.04 -4.58 0.04
CA PHE A 51 -2.79 -3.84 -0.18
C PHE A 51 -1.95 -3.67 1.09
N LEU A 52 -2.59 -3.63 2.26
CA LEU A 52 -1.88 -3.53 3.55
C LEU A 52 -1.26 -4.87 3.97
N ALA A 53 -1.82 -5.99 3.49
CA ALA A 53 -1.39 -7.35 3.80
C ALA A 53 -0.45 -7.93 2.71
N LEU A 54 -0.29 -7.19 1.60
CA LEU A 54 0.44 -7.59 0.41
C LEU A 54 1.81 -8.24 0.67
N PRO A 55 2.72 -7.65 1.47
CA PRO A 55 4.06 -8.19 1.68
C PRO A 55 4.16 -9.34 2.70
N PHE A 56 3.08 -9.71 3.38
CA PHE A 56 3.09 -10.78 4.37
C PHE A 56 2.74 -12.12 3.71
N SER A 57 3.21 -13.22 4.28
CA SER A 57 2.87 -14.56 3.77
C SER A 57 1.43 -14.93 4.09
N GLU A 58 0.82 -15.76 3.23
CA GLU A 58 -0.54 -16.27 3.42
C GLU A 58 -0.74 -17.00 4.76
N ALA A 59 0.31 -17.62 5.29
CA ALA A 59 0.29 -18.31 6.59
C ALA A 59 -0.08 -17.38 7.76
N HIS A 60 0.16 -16.08 7.62
CA HIS A 60 -0.15 -15.05 8.61
C HIS A 60 -1.30 -14.14 8.16
N GLY A 61 -2.05 -14.54 7.12
CA GLY A 61 -3.16 -13.75 6.56
C GLY A 61 -2.72 -12.67 5.56
N GLY A 62 -1.51 -12.75 5.00
CA GLY A 62 -1.01 -11.88 3.95
C GLY A 62 -1.34 -12.34 2.53
N GLU A 63 -0.93 -11.57 1.53
CA GLU A 63 -1.16 -11.90 0.09
C GLU A 63 0.06 -12.54 -0.59
N GLY A 64 1.17 -12.75 0.13
CA GLY A 64 2.37 -13.41 -0.39
C GLY A 64 3.15 -12.63 -1.45
N GLY A 65 2.94 -11.31 -1.55
CA GLY A 65 3.64 -10.42 -2.45
C GLY A 65 5.09 -10.15 -2.03
N GLU A 66 5.91 -9.77 -3.00
CA GLU A 66 7.28 -9.37 -2.76
C GLU A 66 7.39 -7.92 -2.26
N LEU A 67 8.56 -7.58 -1.71
CA LEU A 67 8.89 -6.21 -1.36
C LEU A 67 8.75 -5.25 -2.56
N THR A 68 9.06 -5.73 -3.76
CA THR A 68 8.95 -4.98 -5.01
C THR A 68 7.49 -4.69 -5.38
N ASP A 69 6.54 -5.55 -5.03
CA ASP A 69 5.10 -5.31 -5.24
C ASP A 69 4.60 -4.18 -4.31
N THR A 70 5.05 -4.18 -3.05
CA THR A 70 4.76 -3.09 -2.10
C THR A 70 5.36 -1.77 -2.56
N ALA A 71 6.56 -1.79 -3.14
CA ALA A 71 7.19 -0.60 -3.71
C ALA A 71 6.34 -0.02 -4.86
N VAL A 72 5.78 -0.86 -5.74
CA VAL A 72 4.89 -0.42 -6.82
C VAL A 72 3.63 0.27 -6.25
N VAL A 73 3.03 -0.28 -5.19
CA VAL A 73 1.86 0.33 -4.53
C VAL A 73 2.23 1.70 -3.94
N LEU A 74 3.34 1.77 -3.22
CA LEU A 74 3.83 3.01 -2.63
C LEU A 74 4.10 4.09 -3.69
N GLU A 75 4.69 3.72 -4.82
CA GLU A 75 4.96 4.65 -5.92
C GLU A 75 3.68 5.28 -6.46
N GLU A 76 2.60 4.51 -6.64
CA GLU A 76 1.35 5.06 -7.18
C GLU A 76 0.60 5.92 -6.14
N LEU A 77 0.60 5.52 -4.87
CA LEU A 77 0.01 6.31 -3.78
C LEU A 77 0.72 7.67 -3.62
N THR A 78 2.07 7.65 -3.65
CA THR A 78 2.87 8.87 -3.53
C THR A 78 2.80 9.74 -4.78
N ARG A 79 2.77 9.14 -5.98
CA ARG A 79 2.53 9.85 -7.26
C ARG A 79 1.21 10.61 -7.23
N ARG A 80 0.19 10.07 -6.56
CA ARG A 80 -1.09 10.72 -6.40
C ARG A 80 -1.11 11.75 -5.27
N ALA A 81 -0.10 11.79 -4.40
CA ALA A 81 -0.07 12.58 -3.16
C ALA A 81 -1.20 12.20 -2.19
N CYS A 82 -1.51 10.91 -2.09
CA CYS A 82 -2.52 10.42 -1.14
C CYS A 82 -2.14 10.76 0.30
N ILE A 83 -3.10 11.30 1.05
CA ILE A 83 -2.93 11.66 2.47
C ILE A 83 -3.49 10.52 3.32
N ILE A 84 -2.70 9.48 3.51
CA ILE A 84 -3.04 8.28 4.26
C ILE A 84 -1.83 7.81 5.06
N PRO A 85 -2.01 7.09 6.18
CA PRO A 85 -0.91 6.62 7.01
C PRO A 85 -0.19 5.39 6.41
N PHE A 86 -0.07 5.29 5.08
CA PHE A 86 0.43 4.08 4.42
C PHE A 86 1.91 3.84 4.69
N LEU A 87 2.73 4.88 4.91
CA LEU A 87 4.14 4.70 5.29
C LEU A 87 4.33 4.48 6.79
N GLU A 88 3.33 4.82 7.59
CA GLU A 88 3.32 4.75 9.04
C GLU A 88 2.80 3.41 9.57
N THR A 89 2.16 2.61 8.70
CA THR A 89 1.50 1.35 9.10
C THR A 89 2.13 0.10 8.43
N PRO A 90 1.98 -0.21 7.12
CA PRO A 90 2.61 -1.41 6.54
C PRO A 90 4.17 -1.38 6.41
N PRO A 91 4.84 -0.28 6.01
CA PRO A 91 6.30 -0.24 5.81
C PRO A 91 7.16 -0.33 7.08
N PRO A 92 6.77 0.24 8.25
CA PRO A 92 7.46 0.02 9.50
C PRO A 92 7.27 -1.41 10.00
N ALA A 93 6.11 -2.02 9.71
CA ALA A 93 5.91 -3.46 9.92
C ALA A 93 6.80 -4.31 9.01
N LEU A 94 7.03 -3.89 7.76
CA LEU A 94 8.00 -4.54 6.87
C LEU A 94 9.42 -4.43 7.39
N ALA A 95 9.81 -3.24 7.87
CA ALA A 95 11.11 -3.02 8.47
C ALA A 95 11.30 -3.79 9.80
N LEU A 96 10.21 -4.21 10.47
CA LEU A 96 10.24 -5.11 11.62
C LEU A 96 10.36 -6.60 11.20
N VAL A 97 9.71 -7.02 10.12
CA VAL A 97 9.74 -8.42 9.64
C VAL A 97 11.05 -8.77 8.93
N LEU A 98 11.66 -7.84 8.20
CA LEU A 98 12.90 -8.10 7.44
C LEU A 98 14.12 -8.48 8.33
N PRO A 99 14.32 -7.91 9.54
CA PRO A 99 15.39 -8.33 10.45
C PRO A 99 14.96 -9.34 11.52
N ALA A 100 13.69 -9.38 11.93
CA ALA A 100 13.20 -10.22 13.04
C ALA A 100 12.48 -11.51 12.61
N GLY A 101 12.26 -11.72 11.31
CA GLY A 101 11.51 -12.87 10.81
C GLY A 101 10.02 -12.82 11.13
N GLU A 102 9.27 -13.78 10.58
CA GLU A 102 7.80 -13.91 10.59
C GLU A 102 7.11 -13.79 11.98
N ALA A 103 7.86 -13.77 13.08
CA ALA A 103 7.36 -13.79 14.46
C ALA A 103 6.44 -12.62 14.84
N LEU A 104 6.49 -11.49 14.13
CA LEU A 104 5.62 -10.32 14.36
C LEU A 104 4.46 -10.20 13.36
N ALA A 105 4.39 -11.06 12.35
CA ALA A 105 3.35 -10.97 11.31
C ALA A 105 1.94 -11.13 11.91
N ASP A 106 1.76 -12.08 12.83
CA ASP A 106 0.47 -12.35 13.50
C ASP A 106 -0.06 -11.21 14.39
N GLU A 107 0.82 -10.32 14.87
CA GLU A 107 0.41 -9.15 15.65
C GLU A 107 -0.02 -7.96 14.77
N VAL A 108 0.48 -7.90 13.53
CA VAL A 108 0.26 -6.75 12.64
C VAL A 108 -0.88 -6.98 11.63
N VAL A 109 -1.11 -8.22 11.21
CA VAL A 109 -2.12 -8.55 10.19
C VAL A 109 -3.56 -8.58 10.77
N ARG A 110 -3.74 -8.47 12.09
CA ARG A 110 -5.06 -8.39 12.76
C ARG A 110 -5.73 -7.03 12.62
#